data_AF-A0A5S4TNM6-F1
#
_entry.id   AF-A0A5S4TNM6-F1
#
_cell.length_a   1.000
_cell.length_b   1.000
_cell.length_c   1.000
_cell.angle_alpha   90.00
_cell.angle_beta   90.00
_cell.angle_gamma   90.00
#
_symmetry.space_group_name_H-M   'P 1'
#
loop_
_entity.id
_entity.type
_entity.pdbx_description
1 polymer ?
#
loop_
_entity_poly.entity_id
_entity_poly.type
_entity_poly.pdbx_seq_one_letter_code
_entity_poly.pdbx_strand_id
1 'polypeptide(L)'
;MPAKTFNDRLTPEDKEEIKRWDKFLRNDNKAFANANRRDRYHNLGSLDENISIDGRDTDLYELIADTAPSGEEVYFQNEMMAIITNFIEDLEPEDKTIMIGKLTDKPMPSTKLANLLGISDKTVTTHFKKYQKMLQQQLKDYD
;
A
#
# COMPACT_ATOMS: atom_id res chain seq x y z
N MET A 1 -13.44 -34.70 -63.49
CA MET A 1 -12.11 -34.20 -63.09
C MET A 1 -12.06 -34.17 -61.57
N PRO A 2 -10.99 -34.65 -60.90
CA PRO A 2 -10.90 -34.56 -59.45
C PRO A 2 -10.82 -33.08 -59.03
N ALA A 3 -11.60 -32.71 -58.02
CA ALA A 3 -11.61 -31.34 -57.50
C ALA A 3 -10.30 -31.07 -56.76
N LYS A 4 -9.52 -30.08 -57.22
CA LYS A 4 -8.34 -29.61 -56.50
C LYS A 4 -8.76 -28.93 -55.19
N THR A 5 -8.21 -29.40 -54.09
CA THR A 5 -8.40 -28.84 -52.75
C THR A 5 -7.50 -27.62 -52.52
N PHE A 6 -7.74 -26.89 -51.44
CA PHE A 6 -6.89 -25.78 -51.01
C PHE A 6 -5.42 -26.21 -50.84
N ASN A 7 -5.21 -27.40 -50.27
CA ASN A 7 -3.87 -27.94 -50.02
C ASN A 7 -3.09 -28.26 -51.31
N ASP A 8 -3.78 -28.49 -52.42
CA ASP A 8 -3.18 -28.76 -53.73
C ASP A 8 -2.64 -27.48 -54.41
N ARG A 9 -2.96 -26.30 -53.87
CA ARG A 9 -2.52 -24.99 -54.37
C ARG A 9 -1.35 -24.40 -53.59
N LEU A 10 -0.99 -25.00 -52.45
CA LEU A 10 0.05 -24.50 -51.58
C LEU A 10 1.44 -24.90 -52.08
N THR A 11 2.32 -23.90 -52.21
CA THR A 11 3.75 -24.11 -52.41
C THR A 11 4.40 -24.71 -51.14
N PRO A 12 5.59 -25.31 -51.25
CA PRO A 12 6.37 -25.72 -50.08
C PRO A 12 6.58 -24.58 -49.07
N GLU A 13 6.81 -23.36 -49.56
CA GLU A 13 6.99 -22.15 -48.76
C GLU A 13 5.70 -21.80 -47.99
N ASP A 14 4.53 -21.84 -48.65
CA ASP A 14 3.25 -21.58 -47.99
C ASP A 14 2.98 -22.57 -46.84
N LYS A 15 3.38 -23.84 -47.02
CA LYS A 15 3.22 -24.88 -45.99
C LYS A 15 4.10 -24.62 -44.77
N GLU A 16 5.32 -24.14 -44.97
CA GLU A 16 6.21 -23.77 -43.85
C GLU A 16 5.74 -22.50 -43.14
N GLU A 17 5.23 -21.52 -43.89
CA GLU A 17 4.65 -20.32 -43.31
C GLU A 17 3.41 -20.64 -42.44
N ILE A 18 2.50 -21.49 -42.93
CA ILE A 18 1.33 -21.95 -42.15
C ILE A 18 1.78 -22.64 -40.85
N LYS A 19 2.79 -23.52 -40.90
CA LYS A 19 3.34 -24.17 -39.69
C LYS A 19 3.91 -23.15 -38.70
N ARG A 20 4.60 -22.12 -39.20
CA ARG A 20 5.16 -21.05 -38.37
C ARG A 20 4.06 -20.26 -37.66
N TRP A 21 3.01 -19.86 -38.39
CA TRP A 21 1.86 -19.15 -37.83
C TRP A 21 1.06 -20.01 -36.84
N ASP A 22 0.82 -21.28 -37.16
CA ASP A 22 0.16 -22.22 -36.25
C ASP A 22 0.96 -22.37 -34.94
N LYS A 23 2.29 -22.51 -35.03
CA LYS A 23 3.17 -22.57 -33.85
C LYS A 23 3.12 -21.26 -33.05
N PHE A 24 3.15 -20.11 -33.71
CA PHE A 24 3.07 -18.80 -33.07
C PHE A 24 1.76 -18.63 -32.30
N LEU A 25 0.61 -18.88 -32.96
CA LEU A 25 -0.72 -18.79 -32.36
C LEU A 25 -0.89 -19.76 -31.19
N ARG A 26 -0.39 -20.99 -31.29
CA ARG A 26 -0.41 -21.94 -30.17
C ARG A 26 0.40 -21.46 -28.96
N ASN A 27 1.54 -20.83 -29.20
CA ASN A 27 2.38 -20.30 -28.12
C ASN A 27 1.72 -19.10 -27.45
N ASP A 28 1.10 -18.21 -28.23
CA ASP A 28 0.34 -17.08 -27.72
C ASP A 28 -0.84 -17.53 -26.85
N ASN A 29 -1.62 -18.51 -27.34
CA ASN A 29 -2.68 -19.15 -26.57
C ASN A 29 -2.19 -19.78 -25.26
N LYS A 30 -0.99 -20.40 -25.26
CA LYS A 30 -0.38 -20.93 -24.02
C LYS A 30 0.01 -19.84 -23.05
N ALA A 31 0.56 -18.72 -23.54
CA ALA A 31 0.93 -17.59 -22.70
C ALA A 31 -0.31 -17.00 -22.01
N PHE A 32 -1.39 -16.80 -22.78
CA PHE A 32 -2.68 -16.34 -22.26
C PHE A 32 -3.28 -17.32 -21.24
N ALA A 33 -3.30 -18.62 -21.54
CA ALA A 33 -3.81 -19.63 -20.62
C ALA A 33 -2.99 -19.71 -19.31
N ASN A 34 -1.67 -19.53 -19.40
CA ASN A 34 -0.79 -19.49 -18.23
C ASN A 34 -1.02 -18.22 -17.38
N ALA A 35 -1.25 -17.07 -18.01
CA ALA A 35 -1.63 -15.84 -17.31
C ALA A 35 -2.94 -16.05 -16.53
N ASN A 36 -3.99 -16.52 -17.19
CA ASN A 36 -5.27 -16.83 -16.53
C ASN A 36 -5.13 -17.86 -15.40
N ARG A 37 -4.18 -18.81 -15.50
CA ARG A 37 -3.90 -19.77 -14.41
C ARG A 37 -3.25 -19.09 -13.22
N ARG A 38 -2.33 -18.13 -13.45
CA ARG A 38 -1.71 -17.33 -12.37
C ARG A 38 -2.75 -16.45 -11.69
N ASP A 39 -3.63 -15.82 -12.47
CA ASP A 39 -4.70 -14.98 -11.95
C ASP A 39 -5.63 -15.79 -11.04
N ARG A 40 -6.08 -16.98 -11.49
CA ARG A 40 -6.84 -17.90 -10.64
C ARG A 40 -6.09 -18.37 -9.39
N TYR A 41 -4.77 -18.61 -9.48
CA TYR A 41 -3.98 -19.04 -8.32
C TYR A 41 -3.91 -17.94 -7.24
N HIS A 42 -3.91 -16.68 -7.65
CA HIS A 42 -3.90 -15.52 -6.76
C HIS A 42 -5.29 -14.93 -6.49
N ASN A 43 -6.37 -15.58 -6.97
CA ASN A 43 -7.74 -15.07 -6.91
C ASN A 43 -7.88 -13.64 -7.46
N LEU A 44 -7.14 -13.30 -8.51
CA LEU A 44 -7.24 -12.00 -9.17
C LEU A 44 -8.49 -11.97 -10.04
N GLY A 45 -9.30 -10.92 -9.88
CA GLY A 45 -10.48 -10.62 -10.68
C GLY A 45 -10.28 -9.40 -11.56
N SER A 46 -11.20 -9.17 -12.51
CA SER A 46 -11.19 -7.96 -13.32
C SER A 46 -11.75 -6.80 -12.51
N LEU A 47 -11.08 -5.65 -12.57
CA LEU A 47 -11.62 -4.40 -12.02
C LEU A 47 -12.78 -3.85 -12.85
N ASP A 48 -12.83 -4.21 -14.13
CA ASP A 48 -13.92 -3.90 -15.06
C ASP A 48 -15.04 -4.96 -15.01
N GLU A 49 -15.06 -5.81 -13.98
CA GLU A 49 -16.17 -6.75 -13.78
C GLU A 49 -17.43 -5.96 -13.39
N ASN A 50 -18.46 -6.00 -14.24
CA ASN A 50 -19.75 -5.41 -13.92
C ASN A 50 -20.48 -6.27 -12.89
N ILE A 51 -20.63 -5.73 -11.69
CA ILE A 51 -21.25 -6.38 -10.54
C ILE A 51 -22.70 -5.96 -10.31
N SER A 52 -23.24 -5.09 -11.18
CA SER A 52 -24.61 -4.57 -11.21
C SER A 52 -25.25 -4.34 -9.84
N ILE A 53 -25.16 -3.11 -9.33
CA ILE A 53 -25.75 -2.71 -8.05
C ILE A 53 -26.99 -1.84 -8.31
N ASP A 54 -28.11 -2.21 -7.69
CA ASP A 54 -29.37 -1.48 -7.78
C ASP A 54 -29.88 -1.24 -9.22
N GLY A 55 -29.56 -2.17 -10.13
CA GLY A 55 -29.98 -2.09 -11.54
C GLY A 55 -29.17 -1.10 -12.39
N ARG A 56 -28.05 -0.58 -11.87
CA ARG A 56 -27.06 0.21 -12.61
C ARG A 56 -25.88 -0.69 -12.99
N ASP A 57 -25.31 -0.47 -14.17
CA ASP A 57 -24.01 -1.04 -14.54
C ASP A 57 -22.93 -0.35 -13.71
N THR A 58 -22.27 -1.13 -12.86
CA THR A 58 -21.24 -0.67 -11.93
C THR A 58 -20.08 -1.63 -12.00
N ASP A 59 -18.92 -1.11 -12.38
CA ASP A 59 -17.68 -1.89 -12.42
C ASP A 59 -17.09 -2.02 -11.01
N LEU A 60 -16.39 -3.13 -10.74
CA LEU A 60 -15.80 -3.42 -9.43
C LEU A 60 -14.88 -2.29 -8.94
N TYR A 61 -14.14 -1.62 -9.83
CA TYR A 61 -13.25 -0.52 -9.47
C TYR A 61 -13.98 0.67 -8.82
N GLU A 62 -15.26 0.91 -9.15
CA GLU A 62 -16.03 2.03 -8.61
C GLU A 62 -16.35 1.86 -7.12
N LEU A 63 -16.28 0.63 -6.61
CA LEU A 63 -16.53 0.32 -5.20
C LEU A 63 -15.27 0.21 -4.35
N ILE A 64 -14.12 0.01 -4.99
CA ILE A 64 -12.86 -0.10 -4.28
C ILE A 64 -12.43 1.30 -3.88
N ALA A 65 -12.74 1.67 -2.64
CA ALA A 65 -12.29 2.92 -2.06
C ALA A 65 -10.75 2.96 -2.03
N ASP A 66 -10.21 4.16 -2.28
CA ASP A 66 -8.80 4.41 -2.05
C ASP A 66 -8.46 4.19 -0.57
N THR A 67 -7.26 3.69 -0.31
CA THR A 67 -6.67 3.59 1.02
C THR A 67 -6.08 4.91 1.50
N ALA A 68 -6.02 5.92 0.63
CA ALA A 68 -5.62 7.27 1.00
C ALA A 68 -6.57 7.84 2.07
N PRO A 69 -6.04 8.56 3.07
CA PRO A 69 -6.88 9.21 4.07
C PRO A 69 -7.84 10.21 3.43
N SER A 70 -9.06 10.24 3.92
CA SER A 70 -10.05 11.27 3.60
C SER A 70 -9.57 12.65 4.04
N GLY A 71 -10.16 13.70 3.48
CA GLY A 71 -9.84 15.08 3.89
C GLY A 71 -10.10 15.34 5.38
N GLU A 72 -11.11 14.68 5.96
CA GLU A 72 -11.43 14.75 7.38
C GLU A 72 -10.35 14.07 8.24
N GLU A 73 -9.90 12.87 7.86
CA GLU A 73 -8.80 12.18 8.54
C GLU A 73 -7.51 12.98 8.49
N VAL A 74 -7.18 13.58 7.34
CA VAL A 74 -6.02 14.48 7.21
C VAL A 74 -6.15 15.70 8.13
N TYR A 75 -7.35 16.27 8.22
CA TYR A 75 -7.61 17.41 9.11
C TYR A 75 -7.38 17.03 10.58
N PHE A 76 -7.94 15.91 11.05
CA PHE A 76 -7.73 15.43 12.42
C PHE A 76 -6.26 15.11 12.71
N GLN A 77 -5.55 14.48 11.76
CA GLN A 77 -4.11 14.22 11.90
C GLN A 77 -3.31 15.52 12.04
N ASN A 78 -3.63 16.54 11.25
CA ASN A 78 -2.95 17.84 11.32
C ASN A 78 -3.22 18.55 12.64
N GLU A 79 -4.47 18.52 13.13
CA GLU A 79 -4.84 19.12 14.42
C GLU A 79 -4.12 18.41 15.58
N MET A 80 -4.13 17.09 15.59
CA MET A 80 -3.39 16.27 16.57
C MET A 80 -1.89 16.59 16.55
N MET A 81 -1.28 16.68 15.35
CA MET A 81 0.14 17.01 15.22
C MET A 81 0.46 18.43 15.70
N ALA A 82 -0.44 19.39 15.50
CA ALA A 82 -0.28 20.74 16.03
C ALA A 82 -0.31 20.75 17.56
N ILE A 83 -1.25 20.01 18.18
CA ILE A 83 -1.33 19.87 19.64
C ILE A 83 -0.04 19.25 20.19
N ILE A 84 0.44 18.16 19.59
CA ILE A 84 1.68 17.49 20.00
C ILE A 84 2.87 18.45 19.90
N THR A 85 2.97 19.17 18.79
CA THR A 85 4.09 20.10 18.53
C THR A 85 4.09 21.22 19.56
N ASN A 86 2.95 21.89 19.76
CA ASN A 86 2.82 22.96 20.74
C ASN A 86 3.12 22.47 22.16
N PHE A 87 2.59 21.31 22.54
CA PHE A 87 2.86 20.71 23.85
C PHE A 87 4.35 20.46 24.08
N ILE A 88 5.06 19.91 23.09
CA ILE A 88 6.51 19.67 23.17
C ILE A 88 7.28 20.99 23.17
N GLU A 89 6.82 22.00 22.43
CA GLU A 89 7.46 23.31 22.33
C GLU A 89 7.51 24.05 23.66
N ASP A 90 6.47 23.90 24.48
CA ASP A 90 6.33 24.49 25.81
C ASP A 90 7.17 23.80 26.90
N LEU A 91 7.81 22.67 26.60
CA LEU A 91 8.66 21.95 27.55
C LEU A 91 10.05 22.57 27.68
N GLU A 92 10.63 22.40 28.87
CA GLU A 92 12.04 22.71 29.12
C GLU A 92 12.96 21.94 28.15
N PRO A 93 14.14 22.47 27.79
CA PRO A 93 15.00 21.89 26.75
C PRO A 93 15.33 20.40 26.93
N GLU A 94 15.56 19.96 28.16
CA GLU A 94 15.82 18.55 28.48
C GLU A 94 14.60 17.67 28.20
N ASP A 95 13.42 18.10 28.66
CA ASP A 95 12.16 17.38 28.52
C ASP A 95 11.68 17.35 27.07
N LYS A 96 11.86 18.46 26.34
CA LYS A 96 11.66 18.54 24.89
C LYS A 96 12.51 17.51 24.16
N THR A 97 13.81 17.42 24.50
CA THR A 97 14.73 16.45 23.90
C THR A 97 14.30 15.01 24.18
N ILE A 98 13.87 14.72 25.41
CA ILE A 98 13.36 13.40 25.80
C ILE A 98 12.09 13.06 25.00
N MET A 99 11.12 13.97 24.93
CA MET A 99 9.85 13.74 24.24
C MET A 99 10.05 13.54 22.74
N ILE A 100 10.81 14.42 22.07
CA ILE A 100 11.14 14.25 20.65
C ILE A 100 11.84 12.91 20.43
N GLY A 101 12.87 12.61 21.21
CA GLY A 101 13.63 11.37 21.08
C GLY A 101 12.79 10.11 21.28
N LYS A 102 11.69 10.18 22.04
CA LYS A 102 10.80 9.04 22.31
C LYS A 102 9.62 8.93 21.34
N LEU A 103 9.17 10.03 20.75
CA LEU A 103 7.97 10.07 19.90
C LEU A 103 8.27 9.99 18.39
N THR A 104 9.53 10.11 17.97
CA THR A 104 9.91 9.90 16.57
C THR A 104 9.62 8.47 16.09
N ASP A 105 9.44 8.28 14.78
CA ASP A 105 9.26 6.97 14.10
C ASP A 105 10.25 5.88 14.55
N LYS A 106 11.48 6.29 14.92
CA LYS A 106 12.49 5.42 15.52
C LYS A 106 12.83 5.90 16.93
N PRO A 107 12.04 5.51 17.96
CA PRO A 107 12.25 5.95 19.33
C PRO A 107 13.65 5.61 19.84
N MET A 108 14.29 6.58 20.47
CA MET A 108 15.59 6.37 21.09
C MET A 108 15.47 5.58 22.40
N PRO A 109 16.38 4.61 22.64
CA PRO A 109 16.51 3.98 23.94
C PRO A 109 16.79 5.00 25.03
N SER A 110 16.25 4.79 26.23
CA SER A 110 16.45 5.72 27.34
C SER A 110 17.92 5.86 27.73
N THR A 111 18.72 4.80 27.58
CA THR A 111 20.19 4.83 27.77
C THR A 111 20.90 5.81 26.84
N LYS A 112 20.45 5.90 25.58
CA LYS A 112 21.03 6.84 24.59
C LYS A 112 20.70 8.29 24.95
N LEU A 113 19.46 8.54 25.36
CA LEU A 113 19.02 9.87 25.82
C LEU A 113 19.70 10.27 27.13
N ALA A 114 19.87 9.33 28.06
CA ALA A 114 20.59 9.52 29.31
C ALA A 114 22.03 9.97 29.07
N ASN A 115 22.74 9.29 28.16
CA ASN A 115 24.10 9.66 27.78
C ASN A 115 24.17 11.03 27.10
N LEU A 116 23.20 11.38 26.25
CA LEU A 116 23.13 12.68 25.57
C LEU A 116 22.95 13.84 26.56
N LEU A 117 22.10 13.64 27.57
CA LEU A 117 21.69 14.68 28.51
C LEU A 117 22.51 14.68 29.81
N GLY A 118 23.40 13.71 30.01
CA GLY A 118 24.19 13.59 31.24
C GLY A 118 23.33 13.22 32.48
N ILE A 119 22.19 12.57 32.27
CA ILE A 119 21.25 12.16 33.33
C ILE A 119 21.12 10.64 33.40
N SER A 120 20.41 10.12 34.41
CA SER A 120 20.18 8.67 34.51
C SER A 120 19.06 8.21 33.58
N ASP A 121 19.12 6.95 33.12
CA ASP A 121 18.02 6.28 32.38
C ASP A 121 16.69 6.36 33.16
N LYS A 122 16.76 6.15 34.49
CA LYS A 122 15.60 6.27 35.38
C LYS A 122 14.99 7.67 35.33
N THR A 123 15.82 8.72 35.24
CA THR A 123 15.37 10.11 35.11
C THR A 123 14.66 10.31 33.77
N VAL A 124 15.28 9.88 32.66
CA VAL A 124 14.67 9.93 31.31
C VAL A 124 13.29 9.26 31.31
N THR A 125 13.21 8.06 31.85
CA THR A 125 11.96 7.27 31.87
C THR A 125 10.89 7.94 32.73
N THR A 126 11.27 8.53 33.86
CA THR A 126 10.34 9.27 34.73
C THR A 126 9.79 10.51 34.02
N HIS A 127 10.66 11.29 33.40
CA HIS A 127 10.27 12.51 32.69
C HIS A 127 9.37 12.18 31.50
N PHE A 128 9.75 11.20 30.68
CA PHE A 128 8.94 10.76 29.55
C PHE A 128 7.54 10.33 30.00
N LYS A 129 7.41 9.47 31.02
CA LYS A 129 6.11 9.01 31.51
C LYS A 129 5.23 10.15 32.04
N LYS A 130 5.83 11.14 32.72
CA LYS A 130 5.11 12.33 33.21
C LYS A 130 4.45 13.06 32.05
N TYR A 131 5.22 13.44 31.03
CA TYR A 131 4.72 14.23 29.92
C TYR A 131 3.90 13.41 28.93
N GLN A 132 4.18 12.11 28.76
CA GLN A 132 3.32 11.19 28.02
C GLN A 132 1.89 11.20 28.59
N LYS A 133 1.75 11.09 29.92
CA LYS A 133 0.43 11.11 30.57
C LYS A 133 -0.28 12.45 30.37
N MET A 134 0.45 13.56 30.44
CA MET A 134 -0.11 14.89 30.21
C MET A 134 -0.57 15.08 28.76
N LEU A 135 0.24 14.63 27.79
CA LEU A 135 -0.09 14.69 26.37
C LEU A 135 -1.31 13.81 26.04
N GLN A 136 -1.36 12.58 26.57
CA GLN A 136 -2.54 11.71 26.42
C GLN A 136 -3.81 12.37 26.95
N GLN A 137 -3.72 13.10 28.06
CA GLN A 137 -4.88 13.80 28.61
C GLN A 137 -5.40 14.93 27.70
N GLN A 138 -4.51 15.57 26.94
CA GLN A 138 -4.87 16.59 25.95
C GLN A 138 -5.44 15.99 24.66
N LEU A 139 -4.98 14.79 24.30
CA LEU A 139 -5.38 14.07 23.10
C LEU A 139 -6.56 13.12 23.28
N LYS A 140 -7.19 13.09 24.46
CA LYS A 140 -8.31 12.19 24.79
C LYS A 140 -9.48 12.19 23.80
N ASP A 141 -9.64 13.29 23.07
CA ASP A 141 -10.74 13.49 22.11
C ASP A 141 -10.37 13.00 20.69
N TYR A 142 -9.14 12.49 20.52
CA TYR A 142 -8.58 11.90 19.30
C TYR A 142 -8.36 10.38 19.42
N ASP A 143 -8.80 9.75 20.53
CA ASP A 143 -8.71 8.31 20.79
C ASP A 143 -9.81 7.50 20.08
#